data_AF-A0A813KX54-F1
#
_entry.id   AF-A0A813KX54-F1
#
_cell.length_a   1.000
_cell.length_b   1.000
_cell.length_c   1.000
_cell.angle_alpha   90.00
_cell.angle_beta   90.00
_cell.angle_gamma   90.00
#
_symmetry.space_group_name_H-M   'P 1'
#
loop_
_entity.id
_entity.type
_entity.pdbx_description
1 polymer ?
#
loop_
_entity_poly.entity_id
_entity_poly.type
_entity_poly.pdbx_seq_one_letter_code
_entity_poly.pdbx_strand_id
1 'polypeptide(L)'
;MHPNGQIPAYEWNFSDVNPPVHAWAVWRVFQMDRKARGDDGDLGFLEELFHKLMLNFTWWVNRKDAEGRNIFQGGFLGLDNIGVVDRSAPLANGGLINQSDGTSWMAFYSRPLGIACKFFEHFLQIAKAMSHDLWDPEDEFYYDALANPDGSKVPIKLRSIVGLIPLFAVEVLEPEMLDRLPRFRDRTQEILETRPDLADLVSRFTQPGHGERRLLSLLRGHRMKALLKRMLDPNEFLSDHGIRGLSKHHEEHPYSFGDNDPLKYDPGEATVIMMGGNSNWRGPVWFPINYLLIESLQKFHQYYGDEYLIEYPTGSGEKMPILEIADSLSDRLIGIFEKSPKDGVRPGMRLHPKMQEPHFEEHCCCCCYF
;
A
#
# COMPACT_ATOMS: atom_id res chain seq x y z
N MET A 1 -23.82 0.26 -4.44
CA MET A 1 -23.31 1.45 -3.73
C MET A 1 -24.49 2.13 -3.07
N HIS A 2 -24.36 2.48 -1.79
CA HIS A 2 -25.39 3.25 -1.09
C HIS A 2 -25.44 4.68 -1.64
N PRO A 3 -26.60 5.37 -1.69
CA PRO A 3 -26.72 6.72 -2.26
C PRO A 3 -25.78 7.80 -1.71
N ASN A 4 -25.24 7.60 -0.49
CA ASN A 4 -24.23 8.49 0.10
C ASN A 4 -22.79 8.24 -0.38
N GLY A 5 -22.57 7.27 -1.28
CA GLY A 5 -21.26 6.88 -1.80
C GLY A 5 -20.59 5.68 -1.10
N GLN A 6 -21.18 5.14 -0.02
CA GLN A 6 -20.61 3.98 0.68
C GLN A 6 -20.67 2.71 -0.17
N ILE A 7 -19.59 1.93 -0.12
CA ILE A 7 -19.53 0.56 -0.63
C ILE A 7 -19.45 -0.36 0.59
N PRO A 8 -20.39 -1.31 0.77
CA PRO A 8 -20.38 -2.21 1.91
C PRO A 8 -19.17 -3.16 1.85
N ALA A 9 -18.55 -3.45 3.00
CA ALA A 9 -17.37 -4.31 3.08
C ALA A 9 -17.70 -5.81 3.12
N TYR A 10 -18.58 -6.21 4.04
CA TYR A 10 -18.87 -7.62 4.31
C TYR A 10 -20.37 -7.89 4.37
N GLU A 11 -20.78 -9.11 4.01
CA GLU A 11 -22.17 -9.56 4.11
C GLU A 11 -22.70 -9.55 5.55
N TRP A 12 -21.80 -9.67 6.54
CA TRP A 12 -22.10 -9.66 7.96
C TRP A 12 -21.88 -8.29 8.64
N ASN A 13 -21.24 -7.34 7.94
CA ASN A 13 -21.07 -5.97 8.43
C ASN A 13 -20.98 -4.96 7.27
N PHE A 14 -22.15 -4.51 6.81
CA PHE A 14 -22.25 -3.53 5.70
C PHE A 14 -21.70 -2.14 6.05
N SER A 15 -21.55 -1.82 7.34
CA SER A 15 -21.06 -0.52 7.81
C SER A 15 -19.53 -0.43 7.82
N ASP A 16 -18.84 -1.58 7.78
CA ASP A 16 -17.39 -1.63 7.75
C ASP A 16 -16.83 -1.26 6.38
N VAL A 17 -15.50 -1.21 6.28
CA VAL A 17 -14.81 -0.68 5.11
C VAL A 17 -13.61 -1.53 4.71
N ASN A 18 -13.50 -1.78 3.41
CA ASN A 18 -12.36 -2.42 2.76
C ASN A 18 -11.37 -1.37 2.21
N PRO A 19 -10.10 -1.75 1.98
CA PRO A 19 -9.14 -0.92 1.26
C PRO A 19 -9.76 -0.41 -0.05
N PRO A 20 -9.78 0.92 -0.27
CA PRO A 20 -10.42 1.49 -1.45
C PRO A 20 -9.51 1.32 -2.68
N VAL A 21 -9.47 0.11 -3.24
CA VAL A 21 -8.66 -0.23 -4.43
C VAL A 21 -9.44 -0.06 -5.75
N HIS A 22 -10.72 0.31 -5.66
CA HIS A 22 -11.66 0.36 -6.79
C HIS A 22 -11.20 1.29 -7.91
N ALA A 23 -10.69 2.49 -7.61
CA ALA A 23 -10.21 3.41 -8.64
C ALA A 23 -9.05 2.83 -9.45
N TRP A 24 -8.12 2.15 -8.78
CA TRP A 24 -7.04 1.42 -9.44
C TRP A 24 -7.57 0.25 -10.27
N ALA A 25 -8.49 -0.55 -9.72
CA ALA A 25 -9.04 -1.71 -10.42
C ALA A 25 -9.79 -1.31 -11.71
N VAL A 26 -10.64 -0.28 -11.63
CA VAL A 26 -11.34 0.28 -12.80
C VAL A 26 -10.35 0.75 -13.86
N TRP A 27 -9.32 1.48 -13.45
CA TRP A 27 -8.28 1.94 -14.36
C TRP A 27 -7.51 0.78 -15.01
N ARG A 28 -7.15 -0.24 -14.24
CA ARG A 28 -6.47 -1.44 -14.76
C ARG A 28 -7.33 -2.20 -15.76
N VAL A 29 -8.60 -2.42 -15.46
CA VAL A 29 -9.53 -3.09 -16.39
C VAL A 29 -9.64 -2.31 -17.70
N PHE A 30 -9.80 -0.99 -17.61
CA PHE A 30 -9.83 -0.12 -18.78
C PHE A 30 -8.53 -0.19 -19.62
N GLN A 31 -7.36 -0.17 -18.97
CA GLN A 31 -6.07 -0.31 -19.67
C GLN A 31 -5.94 -1.66 -20.39
N MET A 32 -6.42 -2.74 -19.76
CA MET A 32 -6.42 -4.09 -20.33
C MET A 32 -7.36 -4.19 -21.54
N ASP A 33 -8.58 -3.65 -21.43
CA ASP A 33 -9.56 -3.57 -22.52
C ASP A 33 -9.00 -2.80 -23.72
N ARG A 34 -8.50 -1.57 -23.48
CA ARG A 34 -7.87 -0.73 -24.48
C ARG A 34 -6.75 -1.46 -25.21
N LYS A 35 -5.87 -2.14 -24.48
CA LYS A 35 -4.76 -2.91 -25.07
C LYS A 35 -5.26 -4.08 -25.92
N ALA A 36 -6.27 -4.82 -25.45
CA ALA A 36 -6.83 -5.96 -26.15
C ALA A 36 -7.56 -5.56 -27.45
N ARG A 37 -8.22 -4.39 -27.45
CA ARG A 37 -8.95 -3.85 -28.59
C ARG A 37 -8.05 -3.15 -29.61
N GLY A 38 -6.97 -2.51 -29.14
CA GLY A 38 -6.10 -1.69 -29.99
C GLY A 38 -6.71 -0.36 -30.43
N ASP A 39 -7.79 0.09 -29.77
CA ASP A 39 -8.47 1.36 -29.99
C ASP A 39 -8.42 2.23 -28.71
N ASP A 40 -9.31 3.23 -28.57
CA ASP A 40 -9.36 4.11 -27.40
C ASP A 40 -9.85 3.43 -26.10
N GLY A 41 -10.31 2.17 -26.17
CA GLY A 41 -10.94 1.43 -25.08
C GLY A 41 -12.38 1.86 -24.81
N ASP A 42 -13.05 1.18 -23.87
CA ASP A 42 -14.40 1.54 -23.44
C ASP A 42 -14.42 2.81 -22.56
N LEU A 43 -14.50 3.98 -23.23
CA LEU A 43 -14.61 5.27 -22.56
C LEU A 43 -15.94 5.45 -21.82
N GLY A 44 -17.02 4.78 -22.26
CA GLY A 44 -18.32 4.84 -21.59
C GLY A 44 -18.28 4.16 -20.22
N PHE A 45 -17.62 3.00 -20.13
CA PHE A 45 -17.30 2.32 -18.88
C PHE A 45 -16.50 3.23 -17.93
N LEU A 46 -15.46 3.88 -18.46
CA LEU A 46 -14.59 4.74 -17.65
C LEU A 46 -15.36 5.96 -17.11
N GLU A 47 -16.17 6.61 -17.94
CA GLU A 47 -16.99 7.77 -17.55
C GLU A 47 -18.04 7.40 -16.50
N GLU A 48 -18.76 6.30 -16.69
CA GLU A 48 -19.78 5.84 -15.75
C GLU A 48 -19.18 5.53 -14.38
N LEU A 49 -18.06 4.80 -14.35
CA LEU A 49 -17.41 4.44 -13.10
C LEU A 49 -16.69 5.61 -12.46
N PHE A 50 -16.16 6.56 -13.23
CA PHE A 50 -15.58 7.78 -12.70
C PHE A 50 -16.58 8.54 -11.79
N HIS A 51 -17.83 8.71 -12.24
CA HIS A 51 -18.88 9.33 -11.41
C HIS A 51 -19.13 8.58 -10.09
N LYS A 52 -19.20 7.25 -10.12
CA LYS A 52 -19.37 6.43 -8.91
C LYS A 52 -18.15 6.53 -7.99
N LEU A 53 -16.95 6.51 -8.55
CA LEU A 53 -15.71 6.64 -7.80
C LEU A 53 -15.58 8.01 -7.12
N MET A 54 -16.06 9.09 -7.74
CA MET A 54 -16.11 10.41 -7.10
C MET A 54 -17.03 10.45 -5.88
N LEU A 55 -18.19 9.79 -5.97
CA LEU A 55 -19.11 9.68 -4.83
C LEU A 55 -18.48 8.91 -3.68
N ASN A 56 -17.82 7.79 -3.98
CA ASN A 56 -17.14 6.99 -2.96
C ASN A 56 -15.94 7.73 -2.33
N PHE A 57 -15.12 8.42 -3.14
CA PHE A 57 -14.03 9.24 -2.63
C PHE A 57 -14.55 10.34 -1.69
N THR A 58 -15.61 11.03 -2.10
CA THR A 58 -16.24 12.08 -1.29
C THR A 58 -16.82 11.52 0.00
N TRP A 59 -17.38 10.30 -0.03
CA TRP A 59 -17.82 9.61 1.18
C TRP A 59 -16.66 9.35 2.15
N TRP A 60 -15.53 8.85 1.66
CA TRP A 60 -14.34 8.63 2.46
C TRP A 60 -13.84 9.90 3.14
N VAL A 61 -13.66 10.98 2.37
CA VAL A 61 -13.22 12.29 2.90
C VAL A 61 -14.18 12.79 3.98
N ASN A 62 -15.50 12.60 3.83
CA ASN A 62 -16.46 13.13 4.79
C ASN A 62 -16.72 12.21 6.00
N ARG A 63 -16.48 10.91 5.89
CA ARG A 63 -16.88 9.92 6.92
C ARG A 63 -15.72 9.25 7.61
N LYS A 64 -14.52 9.31 7.03
CA LYS A 64 -13.34 8.61 7.51
C LYS A 64 -12.16 9.51 7.76
N ASP A 65 -12.32 10.83 7.65
CA ASP A 65 -11.36 11.84 8.11
C ASP A 65 -12.07 12.69 9.18
N ALA A 66 -12.21 12.14 10.39
CA ALA A 66 -13.05 12.70 11.45
C ALA A 66 -12.63 14.12 11.87
N GLU A 67 -11.35 14.44 11.72
CA GLU A 67 -10.77 15.73 12.09
C GLU A 67 -10.60 16.68 10.90
N GLY A 68 -10.90 16.25 9.67
CA GLY A 68 -10.72 17.05 8.46
C GLY A 68 -9.26 17.39 8.15
N ARG A 69 -8.32 16.53 8.56
CA ARG A 69 -6.86 16.75 8.47
C ARG A 69 -6.20 15.93 7.37
N ASN A 70 -6.98 15.25 6.52
CA ASN A 70 -6.54 14.30 5.51
C ASN A 70 -5.79 13.10 6.12
N ILE A 71 -6.21 12.68 7.32
CA ILE A 71 -5.73 11.49 8.01
C ILE A 71 -6.93 10.62 8.30
N PHE A 72 -6.88 9.38 7.82
CA PHE A 72 -8.08 8.55 7.75
C PHE A 72 -8.13 7.49 8.86
N GLN A 73 -9.34 7.25 9.37
CA GLN A 73 -9.68 6.22 10.36
C GLN A 73 -10.56 5.16 9.68
N GLY A 74 -9.95 4.35 8.81
CA GLY A 74 -10.60 3.31 8.01
C GLY A 74 -11.11 2.10 8.82
N GLY A 75 -10.65 1.92 10.06
CA GLY A 75 -11.02 0.78 10.89
C GLY A 75 -10.26 -0.48 10.49
N PHE A 76 -10.99 -1.53 10.15
CA PHE A 76 -10.43 -2.86 9.94
C PHE A 76 -9.60 -3.01 8.66
N LEU A 77 -10.07 -2.47 7.53
CA LEU A 77 -9.38 -2.47 6.23
C LEU A 77 -8.88 -3.84 5.74
N GLY A 78 -9.51 -4.94 6.15
CA GLY A 78 -9.21 -6.29 5.67
C GLY A 78 -7.89 -6.88 6.20
N LEU A 79 -7.29 -6.26 7.23
CA LEU A 79 -6.04 -6.69 7.85
C LEU A 79 -6.30 -7.28 9.25
N ASP A 80 -6.93 -8.45 9.30
CA ASP A 80 -7.71 -8.94 10.44
C ASP A 80 -7.02 -8.87 11.80
N ASN A 81 -5.81 -9.40 11.88
CA ASN A 81 -5.02 -9.48 13.11
C ASN A 81 -3.71 -8.67 13.03
N ILE A 82 -3.57 -7.75 12.07
CA ILE A 82 -2.31 -7.02 11.90
C ILE A 82 -2.02 -6.07 13.07
N GLY A 83 -3.05 -5.54 13.71
CA GLY A 83 -2.94 -4.55 14.78
C GLY A 83 -2.78 -5.17 16.17
N VAL A 84 -2.18 -4.40 17.08
CA VAL A 84 -2.18 -4.66 18.53
C VAL A 84 -3.38 -4.03 19.24
N VAL A 85 -4.13 -3.17 18.54
CA VAL A 85 -5.35 -2.52 19.00
C VAL A 85 -6.47 -2.76 18.00
N ASP A 86 -7.71 -2.93 18.50
CA ASP A 86 -8.88 -2.95 17.65
C ASP A 86 -9.12 -1.54 17.08
N ARG A 87 -8.85 -1.40 15.78
CA ARG A 87 -8.98 -0.17 15.02
C ARG A 87 -10.43 0.28 14.81
N SER A 88 -11.39 -0.63 14.97
CA SER A 88 -12.81 -0.39 14.74
C SER A 88 -13.57 -0.09 16.04
N ALA A 89 -13.00 -0.44 17.19
CA ALA A 89 -13.60 -0.17 18.49
C ALA A 89 -13.36 1.28 18.95
N PRO A 90 -14.36 1.91 19.61
CA PRO A 90 -14.13 3.19 20.26
C PRO A 90 -13.12 3.02 21.40
N LEU A 91 -12.17 3.96 21.50
CA LEU A 91 -11.23 3.99 22.60
C LEU A 91 -11.88 4.54 23.87
N ALA A 92 -11.55 3.95 25.02
CA ALA A 92 -12.15 4.33 26.31
C ALA A 92 -11.94 5.81 26.69
N ASN A 93 -10.84 6.40 26.23
CA ASN A 93 -10.52 7.81 26.43
C ASN A 93 -11.14 8.75 25.39
N GLY A 94 -11.92 8.24 24.42
CA GLY A 94 -12.49 9.02 23.31
C GLY A 94 -11.48 9.43 22.23
N GLY A 95 -10.26 8.89 22.26
CA GLY A 95 -9.25 9.09 21.23
C GLY A 95 -9.58 8.38 19.91
N LEU A 96 -8.75 8.63 18.90
CA LEU A 96 -8.86 8.06 17.56
C LEU A 96 -7.55 7.35 17.17
N ILE A 97 -7.65 6.32 16.32
CA ILE A 97 -6.48 5.69 15.70
C ILE A 97 -6.31 6.27 14.31
N ASN A 98 -5.32 7.14 14.14
CA ASN A 98 -4.90 7.65 12.85
C ASN A 98 -4.11 6.58 12.11
N GLN A 99 -4.62 6.16 10.95
CA GLN A 99 -4.10 4.98 10.27
C GLN A 99 -3.18 5.34 9.11
N SER A 100 -1.98 4.76 9.10
CA SER A 100 -1.02 4.90 7.99
C SER A 100 -1.55 4.27 6.72
N ASP A 101 -2.11 3.06 6.80
CA ASP A 101 -2.67 2.34 5.66
C ASP A 101 -3.93 3.01 5.12
N GLY A 102 -4.92 3.33 5.96
CA GLY A 102 -6.14 4.01 5.55
C GLY A 102 -5.86 5.34 4.82
N THR A 103 -4.88 6.09 5.30
CA THR A 103 -4.45 7.34 4.69
C THR A 103 -3.70 7.10 3.37
N SER A 104 -2.80 6.11 3.34
CA SER A 104 -2.08 5.70 2.12
C SER A 104 -3.02 5.21 1.02
N TRP A 105 -4.06 4.45 1.38
CA TRP A 105 -5.04 3.96 0.42
C TRP A 105 -5.85 5.08 -0.21
N MET A 106 -6.12 6.16 0.52
CA MET A 106 -6.80 7.33 -0.06
C MET A 106 -5.91 8.10 -1.02
N ALA A 107 -4.60 8.18 -0.76
CA ALA A 107 -3.64 8.68 -1.74
C ALA A 107 -3.62 7.77 -2.99
N PHE A 108 -3.54 6.45 -2.80
CA PHE A 108 -3.61 5.46 -3.87
C PHE A 108 -4.90 5.58 -4.71
N TYR A 109 -6.04 5.81 -4.06
CA TYR A 109 -7.33 6.01 -4.73
C TYR A 109 -7.36 7.27 -5.56
N SER A 110 -6.82 8.38 -5.04
CA SER A 110 -6.84 9.66 -5.76
C SER A 110 -6.01 9.64 -7.04
N ARG A 111 -5.04 8.73 -7.16
CA ARG A 111 -4.04 8.73 -8.23
C ARG A 111 -4.61 8.53 -9.64
N PRO A 112 -5.41 7.50 -9.96
CA PRO A 112 -6.02 7.35 -11.30
C PRO A 112 -6.97 8.51 -11.66
N LEU A 113 -7.50 9.19 -10.64
CA LEU A 113 -8.37 10.35 -10.78
C LEU A 113 -7.58 11.68 -10.82
N GLY A 114 -6.28 11.61 -10.55
CA GLY A 114 -5.36 12.72 -10.31
C GLY A 114 -5.21 13.68 -11.48
N ILE A 115 -5.57 13.25 -12.69
CA ILE A 115 -5.63 14.09 -13.90
C ILE A 115 -6.65 15.23 -13.75
N ALA A 116 -7.61 15.11 -12.81
CA ALA A 116 -8.42 16.24 -12.37
C ALA A 116 -7.74 16.95 -11.18
N CYS A 117 -7.51 18.26 -11.33
CA CYS A 117 -6.74 19.09 -10.39
C CYS A 117 -7.15 18.95 -8.91
N LYS A 118 -8.44 18.68 -8.64
CA LYS A 118 -8.95 18.45 -7.28
C LYS A 118 -8.29 17.25 -6.59
N PHE A 119 -8.11 16.14 -7.30
CA PHE A 119 -7.53 14.93 -6.74
C PHE A 119 -6.03 15.06 -6.54
N PHE A 120 -5.36 15.80 -7.43
CA PHE A 120 -3.97 16.17 -7.25
C PHE A 120 -3.77 17.00 -5.97
N GLU A 121 -4.59 18.03 -5.73
CA GLU A 121 -4.48 18.82 -4.50
C GLU A 121 -4.74 17.97 -3.24
N HIS A 122 -5.77 17.11 -3.24
CA HIS A 122 -6.00 16.18 -2.13
C HIS A 122 -4.84 15.21 -1.91
N PHE A 123 -4.24 14.67 -2.97
CA PHE A 123 -3.06 13.81 -2.87
C PHE A 123 -1.92 14.52 -2.12
N LEU A 124 -1.67 15.80 -2.44
CA LEU A 124 -0.65 16.60 -1.77
C LEU A 124 -0.96 16.87 -0.30
N GLN A 125 -2.23 17.14 0.03
CA GLN A 125 -2.65 17.29 1.43
C GLN A 125 -2.45 15.99 2.22
N ILE A 126 -2.77 14.84 1.63
CA ILE A 126 -2.55 13.53 2.25
C ILE A 126 -1.05 13.29 2.47
N ALA A 127 -0.22 13.55 1.45
CA ALA A 127 1.24 13.44 1.55
C ALA A 127 1.78 14.29 2.71
N LYS A 128 1.24 15.51 2.89
CA LYS A 128 1.63 16.42 3.95
C LYS A 128 1.28 15.86 5.31
N ALA A 129 0.02 15.45 5.48
CA ALA A 129 -0.49 14.95 6.74
C ALA A 129 0.29 13.71 7.21
N MET A 130 0.51 12.75 6.31
CA MET A 130 1.31 11.55 6.60
C MET A 130 2.76 11.88 6.98
N SER A 131 3.35 12.85 6.30
CA SER A 131 4.74 13.26 6.53
C SER A 131 5.00 13.84 7.90
N HIS A 132 3.98 14.44 8.52
CA HIS A 132 4.09 15.09 9.83
C HIS A 132 3.57 14.20 10.97
N ASP A 133 2.50 13.44 10.72
CA ASP A 133 1.77 12.78 11.80
C ASP A 133 1.99 11.28 11.91
N LEU A 134 2.46 10.62 10.85
CA LEU A 134 2.56 9.15 10.77
C LEU A 134 3.98 8.66 10.46
N TRP A 135 4.90 9.57 10.10
CA TRP A 135 6.31 9.25 9.91
C TRP A 135 7.08 9.38 11.22
N ASP A 136 7.72 8.30 11.64
CA ASP A 136 8.67 8.32 12.74
C ASP A 136 10.09 8.58 12.22
N PRO A 137 10.75 9.68 12.62
CA PRO A 137 12.08 10.04 12.14
C PRO A 137 13.21 9.24 12.79
N GLU A 138 12.98 8.61 13.93
CA GLU A 138 13.98 7.79 14.64
C GLU A 138 14.07 6.40 14.00
N ASP A 139 12.90 5.79 13.80
CA ASP A 139 12.77 4.50 13.14
C ASP A 139 12.85 4.62 11.61
N GLU A 140 12.69 5.81 11.04
CA GLU A 140 12.53 6.02 9.59
C GLU A 140 11.45 5.09 8.99
N PHE A 141 10.27 5.08 9.61
CA PHE A 141 9.14 4.21 9.22
C PHE A 141 7.80 4.89 9.43
N TYR A 142 6.76 4.41 8.74
CA TYR A 142 5.40 4.85 8.98
C TYR A 142 4.68 3.96 9.98
N TYR A 143 3.98 4.57 10.93
CA TYR A 143 3.20 3.90 11.95
C TYR A 143 1.79 4.49 12.03
N ASP A 144 0.85 3.69 12.55
CA ASP A 144 -0.40 4.26 13.05
C ASP A 144 -0.10 5.12 14.28
N ALA A 145 -0.97 6.08 14.57
CA ALA A 145 -0.84 6.94 15.75
C ALA A 145 -2.15 7.01 16.53
N LEU A 146 -2.06 6.79 17.84
CA LEU A 146 -3.12 7.12 18.77
C LEU A 146 -3.18 8.65 18.91
N ALA A 147 -4.28 9.26 18.48
CA ALA A 147 -4.58 10.67 18.71
C ALA A 147 -5.50 10.80 19.92
N ASN A 148 -4.97 11.36 21.01
CA ASN A 148 -5.72 11.58 22.23
C ASN A 148 -6.53 12.88 22.17
N PRO A 149 -7.63 13.01 22.92
CA PRO A 149 -8.42 14.24 22.94
C PRO A 149 -7.68 15.48 23.46
N ASP A 150 -6.58 15.29 24.19
CA ASP A 150 -5.70 16.37 24.66
C ASP A 150 -4.75 16.90 23.57
N GLY A 151 -4.81 16.33 22.35
CA GLY A 151 -3.97 16.67 21.21
C GLY A 151 -2.64 15.94 21.17
N SER A 152 -2.29 15.14 22.19
CA SER A 152 -1.09 14.31 22.17
C SER A 152 -1.25 13.16 21.17
N LYS A 153 -0.14 12.81 20.52
CA LYS A 153 -0.08 11.70 19.56
C LYS A 153 0.97 10.71 20.01
N VAL A 154 0.59 9.44 20.06
CA VAL A 154 1.48 8.34 20.44
C VAL A 154 1.58 7.36 19.27
N PRO A 155 2.76 7.18 18.66
CA PRO A 155 2.93 6.21 17.59
C PRO A 155 2.80 4.78 18.11
N ILE A 156 2.08 3.96 17.36
CA ILE A 156 1.97 2.51 17.56
C ILE A 156 3.10 1.89 16.74
N LYS A 157 4.29 1.77 17.35
CA LYS A 157 5.57 1.33 16.74
C LYS A 157 5.59 -0.17 16.37
N LEU A 158 4.56 -0.63 15.65
CA LEU A 158 4.42 -1.98 15.13
C LEU A 158 4.88 -2.02 13.67
N ARG A 159 5.99 -2.72 13.40
CA ARG A 159 6.58 -2.85 12.05
C ARG A 159 5.81 -3.87 11.23
N SER A 160 4.71 -3.41 10.64
CA SER A 160 3.85 -4.20 9.76
C SER A 160 3.84 -3.66 8.34
N ILE A 161 3.22 -4.41 7.44
CA ILE A 161 2.98 -4.03 6.05
C ILE A 161 2.27 -2.68 5.92
N VAL A 162 1.49 -2.28 6.94
CA VAL A 162 0.84 -0.97 7.07
C VAL A 162 1.82 0.19 6.86
N GLY A 163 3.05 0.07 7.37
CA GLY A 163 4.09 1.09 7.18
C GLY A 163 4.74 1.09 5.79
N LEU A 164 4.48 0.06 4.98
CA LEU A 164 4.96 -0.08 3.59
C LEU A 164 3.89 0.29 2.54
N ILE A 165 2.60 0.28 2.89
CA ILE A 165 1.49 0.73 2.01
C ILE A 165 1.70 2.15 1.42
N PRO A 166 2.39 3.11 2.07
CA PRO A 166 2.71 4.40 1.44
C PRO A 166 3.46 4.27 0.10
N LEU A 167 4.19 3.17 -0.14
CA LEU A 167 4.87 2.90 -1.42
C LEU A 167 3.89 2.76 -2.60
N PHE A 168 2.64 2.38 -2.36
CA PHE A 168 1.65 2.12 -3.42
C PHE A 168 1.20 3.39 -4.14
N ALA A 169 1.21 4.51 -3.42
CA ALA A 169 0.76 5.79 -3.93
C ALA A 169 1.88 6.45 -4.76
N VAL A 170 2.14 5.86 -5.93
CA VAL A 170 3.13 6.33 -6.91
C VAL A 170 2.53 6.36 -8.33
N GLU A 171 2.71 7.49 -9.02
CA GLU A 171 2.39 7.68 -10.45
C GLU A 171 3.54 8.38 -11.16
N VAL A 172 3.75 8.01 -12.40
CA VAL A 172 4.70 8.68 -13.28
C VAL A 172 3.94 9.44 -14.35
N LEU A 173 4.13 10.76 -14.38
CA LEU A 173 3.52 11.63 -15.37
C LEU A 173 4.49 11.77 -16.55
N GLU A 174 4.11 11.22 -17.70
CA GLU A 174 4.84 11.36 -18.96
C GLU A 174 4.69 12.78 -19.52
N PRO A 175 5.73 13.37 -20.12
CA PRO A 175 5.67 14.72 -20.71
C PRO A 175 4.53 14.88 -21.71
N GLU A 176 4.31 13.89 -22.58
CA GLU A 176 3.30 13.93 -23.63
C GLU A 176 1.87 13.97 -23.06
N MET A 177 1.68 13.41 -21.86
CA MET A 177 0.41 13.49 -21.16
C MET A 177 0.14 14.91 -20.63
N LEU A 178 1.17 15.58 -20.10
CA LEU A 178 1.04 16.97 -19.62
C LEU A 178 0.77 17.93 -20.77
N ASP A 179 1.37 17.70 -21.94
CA ASP A 179 1.13 18.49 -23.14
C ASP A 179 -0.31 18.38 -23.65
N ARG A 180 -0.94 17.20 -23.51
CA ARG A 180 -2.35 16.98 -23.85
C ARG A 180 -3.32 17.56 -22.82
N LEU A 181 -2.84 17.94 -21.63
CA LEU A 181 -3.65 18.39 -20.51
C LEU A 181 -3.16 19.75 -19.96
N PRO A 182 -3.20 20.82 -20.78
CA PRO A 182 -2.62 22.11 -20.40
C PRO A 182 -3.24 22.69 -19.13
N ARG A 183 -4.57 22.55 -18.94
CA ARG A 183 -5.24 23.01 -17.70
C ARG A 183 -4.73 22.30 -16.45
N PHE A 184 -4.43 21.01 -16.55
CA PHE A 184 -3.89 20.24 -15.44
C PHE A 184 -2.46 20.70 -15.15
N ARG A 185 -1.62 20.78 -16.18
CA ARG A 185 -0.24 21.27 -16.08
C ARG A 185 -0.17 22.66 -15.42
N ASP A 186 -0.94 23.61 -15.93
CA ASP A 186 -0.91 25.00 -15.48
C ASP A 186 -1.39 25.11 -14.01
N ARG A 187 -2.44 24.36 -13.64
CA ARG A 187 -2.93 24.33 -12.25
C ARG A 187 -1.96 23.64 -11.30
N THR A 188 -1.33 22.54 -11.72
CA THR A 188 -0.29 21.88 -10.93
C THR A 188 0.88 22.81 -10.71
N GLN A 189 1.33 23.52 -11.75
CA GLN A 189 2.40 24.51 -11.63
C GLN A 189 2.01 25.65 -10.67
N GLU A 190 0.80 26.19 -10.78
CA GLU A 190 0.29 27.22 -9.86
C GLU A 190 0.30 26.74 -8.40
N ILE A 191 -0.15 25.51 -8.13
CA ILE A 191 -0.12 24.93 -6.78
C ILE A 191 1.31 24.86 -6.27
N LEU A 192 2.25 24.39 -7.09
CA LEU A 192 3.65 24.24 -6.67
C LEU A 192 4.35 25.59 -6.43
N GLU A 193 3.97 26.63 -7.17
CA GLU A 193 4.51 27.99 -6.98
C GLU A 193 3.89 28.70 -5.78
N THR A 194 2.59 28.51 -5.53
CA THR A 194 1.84 29.22 -4.47
C THR A 194 1.82 28.48 -3.13
N ARG A 195 2.12 27.18 -3.11
CA ARG A 195 2.11 26.32 -1.92
C ARG A 195 3.45 25.59 -1.75
N PRO A 196 4.51 26.29 -1.31
CA PRO A 196 5.83 25.67 -1.07
C PRO A 196 5.74 24.47 -0.11
N ASP A 197 4.83 24.54 0.87
CA ASP A 197 4.56 23.48 1.83
C ASP A 197 4.06 22.17 1.19
N LEU A 198 3.40 22.27 0.03
CA LEU A 198 2.98 21.11 -0.76
C LEU A 198 4.01 20.75 -1.84
N ALA A 199 4.68 21.75 -2.41
CA ALA A 199 5.73 21.55 -3.41
C ALA A 199 6.90 20.74 -2.84
N ASP A 200 7.22 20.91 -1.56
CA ASP A 200 8.23 20.12 -0.86
C ASP A 200 7.89 18.64 -0.72
N LEU A 201 6.65 18.24 -1.00
CA LEU A 201 6.22 16.84 -0.94
C LEU A 201 6.24 16.17 -2.30
N VAL A 202 6.20 16.93 -3.39
CA VAL A 202 6.32 16.39 -4.75
C VAL A 202 7.78 16.22 -5.10
N SER A 203 8.17 15.00 -5.44
CA SER A 203 9.52 14.75 -5.90
C SER A 203 9.76 15.47 -7.24
N ARG A 204 10.57 16.54 -7.19
CA ARG A 204 11.29 17.06 -8.36
C ARG A 204 10.38 17.40 -9.55
N PHE A 205 9.23 18.04 -9.33
CA PHE A 205 8.36 18.47 -10.44
C PHE A 205 9.04 19.45 -11.41
N THR A 206 10.13 20.11 -10.99
CA THR A 206 10.92 21.00 -11.85
C THR A 206 12.21 20.36 -12.37
N GLN A 207 12.59 19.18 -11.87
CA GLN A 207 13.75 18.43 -12.33
C GLN A 207 13.28 17.21 -13.13
N PRO A 208 13.47 17.19 -14.46
CA PRO A 208 13.13 16.03 -15.27
C PRO A 208 13.81 14.77 -14.71
N GLY A 209 13.02 13.73 -14.45
CA GLY A 209 13.55 12.37 -14.25
C GLY A 209 14.08 11.80 -15.57
N HIS A 210 14.24 10.48 -15.65
CA HIS A 210 14.60 9.86 -16.92
C HIS A 210 13.52 10.17 -17.99
N GLY A 211 13.91 10.75 -19.13
CA GLY A 211 12.99 11.13 -20.20
C GLY A 211 12.03 12.27 -19.86
N GLU A 212 12.43 13.21 -19.00
CA GLU A 212 11.61 14.37 -18.58
C GLU A 212 10.35 14.08 -17.75
N ARG A 213 10.20 12.84 -17.29
CA ARG A 213 9.09 12.40 -16.46
C ARG A 213 9.01 13.13 -15.12
N ARG A 214 7.79 13.26 -14.59
CA ARG A 214 7.53 13.76 -13.23
C ARG A 214 6.99 12.65 -12.33
N LEU A 215 7.39 12.65 -11.06
CA LEU A 215 6.96 11.64 -10.08
C LEU A 215 5.92 12.24 -9.13
N LEU A 216 4.74 11.65 -9.10
CA LEU A 216 3.75 11.89 -8.06
C LEU A 216 3.83 10.73 -7.06
N SER A 217 4.43 10.96 -5.90
CA SER A 217 4.54 9.93 -4.86
C SER A 217 4.34 10.52 -3.47
N LEU A 218 3.78 9.74 -2.54
CA LEU A 218 3.77 10.08 -1.11
C LEU A 218 5.19 10.17 -0.53
N LEU A 219 6.14 9.45 -1.14
CA LEU A 219 7.49 9.27 -0.62
C LEU A 219 8.46 10.11 -1.43
N ARG A 220 9.20 10.98 -0.72
CA ARG A 220 10.30 11.76 -1.31
C ARG A 220 11.64 11.22 -0.86
N GLY A 221 12.54 10.98 -1.83
CA GLY A 221 13.98 10.77 -1.62
C GLY A 221 14.34 9.79 -0.50
N HIS A 222 14.76 10.31 0.66
CA HIS A 222 15.26 9.54 1.80
C HIS A 222 14.24 8.53 2.33
N ARG A 223 12.95 8.90 2.41
CA ARG A 223 11.92 8.01 2.98
C ARG A 223 11.72 6.76 2.14
N MET A 224 11.72 6.91 0.82
CA MET A 224 11.65 5.76 -0.08
C MET A 224 12.84 4.83 0.16
N LYS A 225 14.07 5.37 0.23
CA LYS A 225 15.25 4.55 0.54
C LYS A 225 15.16 3.87 1.90
N ALA A 226 14.68 4.56 2.94
CA ALA A 226 14.52 4.00 4.27
C ALA A 226 13.49 2.86 4.30
N LEU A 227 12.33 3.05 3.66
CA LEU A 227 11.32 2.00 3.54
C LEU A 227 11.82 0.80 2.75
N LEU A 228 12.49 1.03 1.60
CA LEU A 228 13.06 -0.05 0.80
C LEU A 228 14.16 -0.81 1.58
N LYS A 229 15.03 -0.09 2.29
CA LYS A 229 16.04 -0.71 3.15
C LYS A 229 15.40 -1.67 4.15
N ARG A 230 14.35 -1.26 4.85
CA ARG A 230 13.67 -2.13 5.82
C ARG A 230 12.88 -3.25 5.14
N MET A 231 12.17 -2.95 4.04
CA MET A 231 11.40 -3.93 3.29
C MET A 231 12.27 -5.07 2.74
N LEU A 232 13.48 -4.75 2.28
CA LEU A 232 14.42 -5.67 1.65
C LEU A 232 15.39 -6.33 2.64
N ASP A 233 15.19 -6.15 3.95
CA ASP A 233 15.99 -6.78 5.00
C ASP A 233 15.46 -8.18 5.36
N PRO A 234 16.28 -9.25 5.22
CA PRO A 234 15.89 -10.62 5.58
C PRO A 234 15.44 -10.79 7.04
N ASN A 235 15.98 -9.98 7.96
CA ASN A 235 15.65 -9.98 9.38
C ASN A 235 14.39 -9.16 9.71
N GLU A 236 13.85 -8.44 8.73
CA GLU A 236 12.60 -7.70 8.84
C GLU A 236 11.56 -8.32 7.91
N PHE A 237 11.36 -7.76 6.71
CA PHE A 237 10.24 -8.13 5.85
C PHE A 237 10.60 -9.11 4.72
N LEU A 238 11.85 -9.15 4.25
CA LEU A 238 12.21 -9.98 3.09
C LEU A 238 12.29 -11.46 3.48
N SER A 239 11.50 -12.30 2.83
CA SER A 239 11.55 -13.76 2.96
C SER A 239 11.95 -14.43 1.66
N ASP A 240 12.19 -15.73 1.72
CA ASP A 240 12.44 -16.58 0.54
C ASP A 240 11.25 -16.63 -0.43
N HIS A 241 10.07 -16.19 0.00
CA HIS A 241 8.82 -16.28 -0.75
C HIS A 241 8.16 -14.92 -1.01
N GLY A 242 8.79 -13.80 -0.61
CA GLY A 242 8.25 -12.44 -0.79
C GLY A 242 8.32 -11.60 0.48
N ILE A 243 7.57 -10.51 0.52
CA ILE A 243 7.50 -9.55 1.63
C ILE A 243 6.45 -10.02 2.65
N ARG A 244 6.85 -10.15 3.91
CA ARG A 244 6.03 -10.58 5.05
C ARG A 244 4.98 -9.53 5.43
N GLY A 245 3.85 -9.97 5.99
CA GLY A 245 2.83 -9.06 6.56
C GLY A 245 3.30 -8.31 7.81
N LEU A 246 4.16 -8.94 8.62
CA LEU A 246 4.78 -8.36 9.82
C LEU A 246 6.28 -8.61 9.78
N SER A 247 7.05 -7.63 10.28
CA SER A 247 8.49 -7.79 10.41
C SER A 247 8.85 -8.96 11.32
N LYS A 248 9.82 -9.76 10.87
CA LYS A 248 10.43 -10.84 11.64
C LYS A 248 11.14 -10.33 12.90
N HIS A 249 11.47 -9.03 12.99
CA HIS A 249 11.99 -8.40 14.21
C HIS A 249 11.11 -8.71 15.45
N HIS A 250 9.79 -8.78 15.26
CA HIS A 250 8.83 -9.06 16.34
C HIS A 250 8.80 -10.53 16.79
N GLU A 251 9.63 -11.41 16.20
CA GLU A 251 9.86 -12.77 16.70
C GLU A 251 10.66 -12.75 18.02
N GLU A 252 11.69 -11.90 18.09
CA GLU A 252 12.53 -11.72 19.28
C GLU A 252 12.08 -10.53 20.14
N HIS A 253 11.36 -9.57 19.53
CA HIS A 253 10.92 -8.33 20.18
C HIS A 253 9.39 -8.16 20.07
N PRO A 254 8.59 -8.94 20.82
CA PRO A 254 7.14 -8.76 20.85
C PRO A 254 6.76 -7.33 21.22
N TYR A 255 5.73 -6.80 20.57
CA TYR A 255 5.30 -5.41 20.74
C TYR A 255 4.03 -5.34 21.59
N SER A 256 4.04 -4.51 22.63
CA SER A 256 2.88 -4.24 23.49
C SER A 256 2.50 -2.77 23.43
N PHE A 257 1.20 -2.51 23.52
CA PHE A 257 0.66 -1.15 23.54
C PHE A 257 -0.50 -1.06 24.55
N GLY A 258 -0.35 -0.25 25.59
CA GLY A 258 -1.29 -0.21 26.72
C GLY A 258 -1.35 -1.56 27.45
N ASP A 259 -2.56 -1.96 27.85
CA ASP A 259 -2.82 -3.22 28.57
C ASP A 259 -3.09 -4.42 27.63
N ASN A 260 -2.80 -4.29 26.33
CA ASN A 260 -3.01 -5.36 25.36
C ASN A 260 -1.92 -6.43 25.46
N ASP A 261 -2.30 -7.68 25.17
CA ASP A 261 -1.34 -8.78 25.06
C ASP A 261 -0.26 -8.48 24.01
N PRO A 262 1.01 -8.84 24.26
CA PRO A 262 2.08 -8.62 23.30
C PRO A 262 1.80 -9.28 21.96
N LEU A 263 1.95 -8.52 20.88
CA LEU A 263 1.87 -9.02 19.51
C LEU A 263 3.24 -9.55 19.07
N LYS A 264 3.26 -10.79 18.57
CA LYS A 264 4.45 -11.48 18.09
C LYS A 264 4.33 -11.84 16.61
N TYR A 265 5.47 -12.03 15.96
CA TYR A 265 5.57 -12.66 14.63
C TYR A 265 5.14 -14.14 14.65
N ASP A 266 4.24 -14.50 13.73
CA ASP A 266 3.66 -15.84 13.55
C ASP A 266 3.85 -16.33 12.10
N PRO A 267 4.78 -17.26 11.81
CA PRO A 267 5.14 -17.68 10.44
C PRO A 267 4.14 -18.62 9.73
N GLY A 268 2.85 -18.64 10.11
CA GLY A 268 1.88 -19.60 9.56
C GLY A 268 0.44 -19.32 9.99
N GLU A 269 -0.21 -20.30 10.62
CA GLU A 269 -1.56 -20.10 11.18
C GLU A 269 -1.54 -19.09 12.33
N ALA A 270 -2.65 -18.37 12.51
CA ALA A 270 -2.75 -17.36 13.55
C ALA A 270 -2.72 -18.03 14.93
N THR A 271 -1.86 -17.55 15.84
CA THR A 271 -1.85 -18.03 17.24
C THR A 271 -3.01 -17.46 18.07
N VAL A 272 -3.64 -16.40 17.58
CA VAL A 272 -4.77 -15.71 18.20
C VAL A 272 -5.92 -15.62 17.21
N ILE A 273 -7.12 -16.05 17.64
CA ILE A 273 -8.34 -15.91 16.86
C ILE A 273 -8.87 -14.48 17.06
N MET A 274 -8.80 -13.65 16.02
CA MET A 274 -9.46 -12.34 15.95
C MET A 274 -10.47 -12.33 14.82
N MET A 275 -11.64 -11.73 15.05
CA MET A 275 -12.70 -11.52 14.05
C MET A 275 -13.19 -12.80 13.32
N GLY A 276 -13.15 -13.95 14.00
CA GLY A 276 -13.84 -15.18 13.57
C GLY A 276 -13.14 -16.02 12.49
N GLY A 277 -11.89 -15.73 12.14
CA GLY A 277 -11.13 -16.48 11.11
C GLY A 277 -9.74 -16.96 11.56
N ASN A 278 -9.12 -17.80 10.73
CA ASN A 278 -7.71 -18.20 10.82
C ASN A 278 -6.83 -17.41 9.81
N SER A 279 -7.25 -16.19 9.46
CA SER A 279 -6.48 -15.29 8.61
C SER A 279 -5.30 -14.75 9.42
N ASN A 280 -4.09 -14.78 8.85
CA ASN A 280 -2.90 -14.33 9.56
C ASN A 280 -2.09 -13.31 8.77
N TRP A 281 -2.05 -12.08 9.28
CA TRP A 281 -1.24 -10.97 8.81
C TRP A 281 0.06 -10.79 9.61
N ARG A 282 0.24 -11.53 10.72
CA ARG A 282 1.38 -11.40 11.63
C ARG A 282 2.66 -12.13 11.18
N GLY A 283 2.74 -12.48 9.90
CA GLY A 283 3.97 -13.07 9.37
C GLY A 283 3.91 -13.60 7.94
N PRO A 284 2.81 -14.26 7.51
CA PRO A 284 2.72 -14.83 6.16
C PRO A 284 2.90 -13.82 5.03
N VAL A 285 3.21 -14.35 3.85
CA VAL A 285 3.35 -13.56 2.62
C VAL A 285 1.98 -13.46 1.95
N TRP A 286 1.46 -12.24 1.84
CA TRP A 286 0.19 -11.98 1.15
C TRP A 286 0.43 -11.59 -0.30
N PHE A 287 -0.09 -12.40 -1.23
CA PHE A 287 0.14 -12.24 -2.66
C PHE A 287 -0.36 -10.90 -3.21
N PRO A 288 -1.59 -10.42 -2.89
CA PRO A 288 -2.11 -9.16 -3.45
C PRO A 288 -1.28 -7.92 -3.06
N ILE A 289 -0.80 -7.87 -1.82
CA ILE A 289 0.06 -6.77 -1.35
C ILE A 289 1.41 -6.83 -2.03
N ASN A 290 2.02 -8.02 -2.13
CA ASN A 290 3.29 -8.19 -2.82
C ASN A 290 3.20 -7.78 -4.30
N TYR A 291 2.10 -8.13 -4.97
CA TYR A 291 1.84 -7.68 -6.34
C TYR A 291 1.80 -6.14 -6.45
N LEU A 292 1.12 -5.46 -5.52
CA LEU A 292 1.09 -3.99 -5.51
C LEU A 292 2.46 -3.37 -5.18
N LEU A 293 3.26 -4.01 -4.32
CA LEU A 293 4.65 -3.59 -4.07
C LEU A 293 5.48 -3.68 -5.36
N ILE A 294 5.43 -4.81 -6.06
CA ILE A 294 6.15 -5.03 -7.33
C ILE A 294 5.71 -3.99 -8.38
N GLU A 295 4.40 -3.77 -8.56
CA GLU A 295 3.89 -2.74 -9.46
C GLU A 295 4.42 -1.34 -9.10
N SER A 296 4.56 -1.05 -7.80
CA SER A 296 5.07 0.24 -7.32
C SER A 296 6.57 0.39 -7.58
N LEU A 297 7.36 -0.68 -7.37
CA LEU A 297 8.79 -0.70 -7.71
C LEU A 297 9.01 -0.46 -9.19
N GLN A 298 8.23 -1.10 -10.06
CA GLN A 298 8.29 -0.88 -11.51
C GLN A 298 8.04 0.59 -11.89
N LYS A 299 7.09 1.27 -11.21
CA LYS A 299 6.84 2.71 -11.41
C LYS A 299 7.96 3.59 -10.89
N PHE A 300 8.52 3.27 -9.74
CA PHE A 300 9.70 3.99 -9.25
C PHE A 300 10.86 3.83 -10.24
N HIS A 301 11.08 2.63 -10.77
CA HIS A 301 12.08 2.40 -11.82
C HIS A 301 11.78 3.21 -13.09
N GLN A 302 10.53 3.27 -13.58
CA GLN A 302 10.15 4.07 -14.75
C GLN A 302 10.57 5.54 -14.64
N TYR A 303 10.55 6.09 -13.41
CA TYR A 303 11.02 7.44 -13.13
C TYR A 303 12.54 7.56 -12.93
N TYR A 304 13.12 6.68 -12.11
CA TYR A 304 14.52 6.79 -11.68
C TYR A 304 15.54 6.16 -12.65
N GLY A 305 15.13 5.19 -13.47
CA GLY A 305 15.99 4.45 -14.39
C GLY A 305 16.94 3.45 -13.72
N ASP A 306 17.85 2.89 -14.51
CA ASP A 306 18.81 1.85 -14.08
C ASP A 306 19.92 2.36 -13.15
N GLU A 307 20.25 3.66 -13.22
CA GLU A 307 21.32 4.25 -12.40
C GLU A 307 20.96 4.35 -10.91
N TYR A 308 19.68 4.23 -10.58
CA TYR A 308 19.21 4.31 -9.20
C TYR A 308 19.27 2.95 -8.53
N LEU A 309 20.39 2.70 -7.87
CA LEU A 309 20.69 1.43 -7.23
C LEU A 309 20.25 1.40 -5.76
N ILE A 310 19.64 0.29 -5.37
CA ILE A 310 19.24 -0.02 -3.99
C ILE A 310 19.98 -1.29 -3.55
N GLU A 311 20.36 -1.34 -2.27
CA GLU A 311 21.00 -2.52 -1.70
C GLU A 311 20.00 -3.68 -1.60
N TYR A 312 20.36 -4.86 -2.11
CA TYR A 312 19.48 -6.02 -2.13
C TYR A 312 20.26 -7.35 -2.07
N PRO A 313 19.96 -8.23 -1.09
CA PRO A 313 19.21 -7.94 0.14
C PRO A 313 19.89 -6.86 0.98
N THR A 314 19.15 -6.18 1.85
CA THR A 314 19.75 -5.23 2.80
C THR A 314 20.78 -5.94 3.68
N GLY A 315 21.96 -5.33 3.85
CA GLY A 315 23.08 -5.89 4.61
C GLY A 315 24.04 -6.75 3.77
N SER A 316 23.76 -6.96 2.49
CA SER A 316 24.65 -7.72 1.59
C SER A 316 25.80 -6.91 1.02
N GLY A 317 25.69 -5.57 0.96
CA GLY A 317 26.60 -4.70 0.23
C GLY A 317 26.40 -4.67 -1.29
N GLU A 318 25.65 -5.63 -1.86
CA GLU A 318 25.31 -5.69 -3.28
C GLU A 318 24.19 -4.70 -3.60
N LYS A 319 24.33 -3.98 -4.73
CA LYS A 319 23.35 -2.99 -5.17
C LYS A 319 22.90 -3.28 -6.58
N MET A 320 21.60 -3.16 -6.82
CA MET A 320 21.00 -3.38 -8.13
C MET A 320 19.88 -2.39 -8.44
N PRO A 321 19.52 -2.23 -9.72
CA PRO A 321 18.38 -1.42 -10.14
C PRO A 321 17.07 -1.87 -9.48
N ILE A 322 16.15 -0.93 -9.26
CA ILE A 322 14.83 -1.23 -8.68
C ILE A 322 14.05 -2.26 -9.51
N LEU A 323 14.24 -2.28 -10.84
CA LEU A 323 13.58 -3.25 -11.72
C LEU A 323 14.02 -4.68 -11.42
N GLU A 324 15.33 -4.91 -11.28
CA GLU A 324 15.86 -6.25 -10.95
C GLU A 324 15.38 -6.73 -9.58
N ILE A 325 15.20 -5.81 -8.62
CA ILE A 325 14.59 -6.14 -7.32
C ILE A 325 13.13 -6.54 -7.50
N ALA A 326 12.37 -5.84 -8.34
CA ALA A 326 10.98 -6.17 -8.63
C ALA A 326 10.85 -7.54 -9.31
N ASP A 327 11.76 -7.86 -10.24
CA ASP A 327 11.83 -9.16 -10.90
C ASP A 327 12.20 -10.26 -9.89
N SER A 328 13.20 -10.03 -9.04
CA SER A 328 13.58 -10.99 -7.99
C SER A 328 12.46 -11.25 -6.97
N LEU A 329 11.68 -10.23 -6.60
CA LEU A 329 10.48 -10.41 -5.78
C LEU A 329 9.39 -11.19 -6.53
N SER A 330 9.24 -10.98 -7.83
CA SER A 330 8.31 -11.75 -8.66
C SER A 330 8.70 -13.23 -8.70
N ASP A 331 9.99 -13.53 -8.91
CA ASP A 331 10.51 -14.90 -8.90
C ASP A 331 10.29 -15.60 -7.57
N ARG A 332 10.46 -14.89 -6.44
CA ARG A 332 10.15 -15.43 -5.10
C ARG A 332 8.69 -15.83 -4.94
N LEU A 333 7.77 -15.01 -5.45
CA LEU A 333 6.33 -15.30 -5.42
C LEU A 333 5.96 -16.45 -6.36
N ILE A 334 6.55 -16.50 -7.56
CA ILE A 334 6.37 -17.62 -8.51
C ILE A 334 6.87 -18.92 -7.87
N GLY A 335 8.02 -18.87 -7.20
CA GLY A 335 8.64 -19.99 -6.50
C GLY A 335 7.75 -20.61 -5.41
N ILE A 336 6.72 -19.91 -4.90
CA ILE A 336 5.70 -20.48 -4.01
C ILE A 336 4.95 -21.64 -4.69
N PHE A 337 4.75 -21.54 -6.00
CA PHE A 337 3.95 -22.46 -6.82
C PHE A 337 4.81 -23.43 -7.64
N GLU A 338 6.13 -23.25 -7.65
CA GLU A 338 7.06 -24.14 -8.35
C GLU A 338 7.51 -25.30 -7.46
N LYS A 339 7.81 -26.44 -8.09
CA LYS A 339 8.36 -27.59 -7.37
C LYS A 339 9.74 -27.21 -6.86
N SER A 340 9.93 -27.26 -5.53
CA SER A 340 11.22 -27.01 -4.91
C SER A 340 12.28 -27.96 -5.46
N PRO A 341 13.46 -27.47 -5.86
CA PRO A 341 14.57 -28.33 -6.29
C PRO A 341 15.08 -29.27 -5.18
N LYS A 342 14.81 -28.96 -3.90
CA LYS A 342 15.32 -29.73 -2.76
C LYS A 342 14.54 -31.03 -2.53
N ASP A 343 13.22 -30.98 -2.67
CA ASP A 343 12.30 -32.04 -2.25
C ASP A 343 11.14 -32.28 -3.22
N GLY A 344 11.04 -31.51 -4.31
CA GLY A 344 9.97 -31.60 -5.30
C GLY A 344 8.62 -31.05 -4.84
N VAL A 345 8.54 -30.51 -3.60
CA VAL A 345 7.30 -30.02 -2.99
C VAL A 345 7.14 -28.53 -3.24
N ARG A 346 5.95 -28.09 -3.66
CA ARG A 346 5.65 -26.66 -3.81
C ARG A 346 5.51 -26.01 -2.44
N PRO A 347 6.23 -24.91 -2.12
CA PRO A 347 6.13 -24.24 -0.82
C PRO A 347 4.69 -23.93 -0.40
N GLY A 348 3.89 -23.36 -1.30
CA GLY A 348 2.50 -22.97 -1.01
C GLY A 348 1.53 -24.13 -0.79
N MET A 349 1.96 -25.37 -1.06
CA MET A 349 1.16 -26.59 -0.87
C MET A 349 1.65 -27.45 0.29
N ARG A 350 2.71 -27.02 0.98
CA ARG A 350 3.38 -27.82 2.03
C ARG A 350 2.49 -28.05 3.25
N LEU A 351 1.59 -27.11 3.54
CA LEU A 351 0.79 -27.11 4.77
C LEU A 351 -0.19 -28.28 4.88
N HIS A 352 -0.66 -28.85 3.76
CA HIS A 352 -1.67 -29.90 3.80
C HIS A 352 -1.31 -31.10 2.91
N PRO A 353 -1.19 -32.33 3.46
CA PRO A 353 -0.75 -33.52 2.70
C PRO A 353 -1.56 -33.81 1.44
N LYS A 354 -2.88 -33.56 1.45
CA LYS A 354 -3.74 -33.73 0.27
C LYS A 354 -3.31 -32.89 -0.94
N MET A 355 -2.65 -31.76 -0.72
CA MET A 355 -2.17 -30.90 -1.80
C MET A 355 -0.97 -31.49 -2.56
N GLN A 356 -0.48 -32.66 -2.14
CA GLN A 356 0.56 -33.43 -2.83
C GLN A 356 -0.02 -34.60 -3.65
N GLU A 357 -1.35 -34.77 -3.69
CA GLU A 357 -1.99 -35.81 -4.50
C GLU A 357 -1.90 -35.48 -6.01
N PRO A 358 -1.94 -36.49 -6.90
CA PRO A 358 -1.78 -36.31 -8.34
C PRO A 358 -2.70 -35.24 -8.97
N HIS A 359 -3.90 -35.05 -8.43
CA HIS A 359 -4.83 -34.02 -8.89
C HIS A 359 -4.24 -32.60 -8.82
N PHE A 360 -3.41 -32.32 -7.80
CA PHE A 360 -2.80 -31.00 -7.59
C PHE A 360 -1.47 -30.84 -8.34
N GLU A 361 -1.03 -31.84 -9.12
CA GLU A 361 0.14 -31.67 -9.99
C GLU A 361 -0.13 -30.68 -11.12
N GLU A 362 -1.31 -30.77 -11.75
CA GLU A 362 -1.74 -29.89 -12.85
C GLU A 362 -2.65 -28.74 -12.37
N HIS A 363 -3.17 -28.81 -11.15
CA HIS A 363 -4.10 -27.82 -10.58
C HIS A 363 -3.54 -27.20 -9.31
N CYS A 364 -2.77 -26.11 -9.47
CA CYS A 364 -2.23 -25.41 -8.32
C CYS A 364 -3.33 -24.75 -7.48
N CYS A 365 -3.46 -25.15 -6.21
CA CYS A 365 -4.28 -24.43 -5.24
C CYS A 365 -3.67 -23.06 -4.97
N CYS A 366 -4.45 -22.01 -5.19
CA CYS A 366 -4.03 -20.63 -4.94
C CYS A 366 -4.76 -20.09 -3.71
N CYS A 367 -4.00 -19.76 -2.68
CA CYS A 367 -4.46 -19.08 -1.47
C CYS A 367 -4.09 -17.58 -1.54
N CYS A 368 -4.76 -16.76 -0.73
CA CYS A 368 -4.42 -15.33 -0.64
C CYS A 368 -3.08 -15.08 0.08
N TYR A 369 -2.66 -16.00 0.96
CA TYR A 369 -1.43 -15.93 1.73
C TYR A 369 -0.73 -17.29 1.85
N PHE A 370 0.59 -17.27 2.08
CA PHE A 370 1.47 -18.44 2.12
C PHE A 370 2.51 -18.38 3.24
#